data_AF-A0A9W9M0C9-F1
#
_entry.id   AF-A0A9W9M0C9-F1
#
_cell.length_a   1.000
_cell.length_b   1.000
_cell.length_c   1.000
_cell.angle_alpha   90.00
_cell.angle_beta   90.00
_cell.angle_gamma   90.00
#
_symmetry.space_group_name_H-M   'P 1'
#
loop_
_entity.id
_entity.type
_entity.pdbx_description
1 polymer ?
#
loop_
_entity_poly.entity_id
_entity_poly.type
_entity_poly.pdbx_seq_one_letter_code
_entity_poly.pdbx_strand_id
1 'polypeptide(L)'
;MVSKVLTFSLLAGALAVPVEVDIEKRINCPGVHIFGARGTTEPPGYGASNTVVNGLLSAYPGSTAEPINYPACGGQSSCGGLSYSGSIARGIAAVASAVNSYNQQCPSTKLVLTGYSQGGEIMDAALCGGGVPNQGYTNPAVQLSTAAVSMVKAAIFMGDPLYVAGLPYDVGTCAAGGFDARPSGFNCPSASKIQSYCDAQDPYCCRGNNEATHQSYGAKYGAQAISFVKTSSIMASHIPNLNTLRRGRGRGRIGRTEETELPSGKDRIVQGTDNDASVSRLSAVELGYLEDAYAAALTPAGSATRRLPIINRGTYARTTAIDQLVARFLGPCSPENTHKKQIISLGAGSDTRVFRLLSSRQTPDFVYHELDFAVNTADKIRAIRSAPILQRALGIDSSEGSTEKNTRVTVSEAGDALHSPSYHVHPVDLRSLPRCSDPAGVLPGVETGLPTLLISECCLVYLSPIEAEQVVAFFTQRLFGHGHAASGPEYSLQEAQADVAPLGLILYEPIRPNDAFGRTMVSNLAARGIQLKTLPTYASLEAQRGRFREQGFGNGQAVADIEFIWKQWVNEDEKERVAGLEMLDEMEEWELLARHYCIAWGWRDRDDVLAFAGWKDLAAQQGE
;
A
#
# COMPACT_ATOMS: atom_id res chain seq x y z
N MET A 1 67.72 31.60 -34.95
CA MET A 1 67.26 32.98 -34.69
C MET A 1 65.74 33.02 -34.78
N VAL A 2 65.12 33.19 -33.62
CA VAL A 2 63.90 33.96 -33.30
C VAL A 2 62.79 34.10 -34.38
N SER A 3 61.68 33.44 -34.05
CA SER A 3 60.28 33.93 -34.05
C SER A 3 59.59 34.37 -35.35
N LYS A 4 58.42 33.78 -35.60
CA LYS A 4 57.18 34.54 -35.87
C LYS A 4 55.95 33.73 -35.48
N VAL A 5 54.98 34.47 -34.97
CA VAL A 5 53.80 34.10 -34.19
C VAL A 5 52.54 34.21 -35.05
N LEU A 6 51.61 33.25 -34.85
CA LEU A 6 50.14 33.21 -35.05
C LEU A 6 49.54 33.74 -36.38
N THR A 7 48.46 33.18 -36.96
CA THR A 7 47.10 33.09 -36.38
C THR A 7 46.13 32.26 -37.26
N PHE A 8 45.27 31.45 -36.61
CA PHE A 8 43.87 31.02 -36.88
C PHE A 8 43.39 30.26 -38.16
N SER A 9 42.85 29.05 -37.91
CA SER A 9 41.43 28.63 -38.01
C SER A 9 41.01 27.47 -38.94
N LEU A 10 40.28 26.53 -38.29
CA LEU A 10 39.27 25.55 -38.73
C LEU A 10 39.58 24.54 -39.85
N LEU A 11 39.51 23.25 -39.50
CA LEU A 11 38.42 22.37 -39.97
C LEU A 11 38.32 21.09 -39.12
N ALA A 12 37.08 20.72 -38.80
CA ALA A 12 36.71 19.50 -38.10
C ALA A 12 36.76 18.27 -39.03
N GLY A 13 37.12 17.12 -38.46
CA GLY A 13 37.04 15.82 -39.11
C GLY A 13 37.22 14.72 -38.07
N ALA A 14 36.14 14.33 -37.39
CA ALA A 14 36.10 13.14 -36.53
C ALA A 14 35.50 11.97 -37.33
N LEU A 15 36.27 10.88 -37.41
CA LEU A 15 35.88 9.62 -38.02
C LEU A 15 34.76 8.96 -37.20
N ALA A 16 33.63 8.70 -37.83
CA ALA A 16 32.54 7.90 -37.27
C ALA A 16 32.88 6.40 -37.43
N VAL A 17 32.84 5.68 -36.31
CA VAL A 17 32.78 4.21 -36.29
C VAL A 17 31.29 3.85 -36.30
N PRO A 18 30.81 2.97 -37.20
CA PRO A 18 29.42 2.57 -37.19
C PRO A 18 29.22 1.63 -35.99
N VAL A 19 28.56 2.12 -34.95
CA VAL A 19 27.88 1.25 -34.02
C VAL A 19 26.60 0.84 -34.74
N GLU A 20 26.54 -0.40 -35.22
CA GLU A 20 25.28 -1.02 -35.64
C GLU A 20 24.32 -0.93 -34.47
N VAL A 21 23.36 -0.01 -34.59
CA VAL A 21 22.18 0.01 -33.75
C VAL A 21 21.34 -1.15 -34.26
N ASP A 22 21.42 -2.28 -33.56
CA ASP A 22 20.46 -3.36 -33.71
C ASP A 22 19.11 -2.81 -33.20
N ILE A 23 18.30 -2.32 -34.14
CA ILE A 23 16.89 -2.03 -33.93
C ILE A 23 16.18 -3.39 -33.91
N GLU A 24 16.40 -4.17 -32.86
CA GLU A 24 15.53 -5.31 -32.60
C GLU A 24 14.17 -4.79 -32.10
N LYS A 25 13.12 -5.25 -32.77
CA LYS A 25 11.69 -4.95 -32.54
C LYS A 25 11.39 -4.60 -31.09
N ARG A 26 10.70 -3.49 -30.83
CA ARG A 26 10.07 -3.20 -29.53
C ARG A 26 9.05 -4.29 -29.22
N ILE A 27 9.50 -5.38 -28.60
CA ILE A 27 8.64 -6.41 -28.02
C ILE A 27 8.07 -5.78 -26.75
N ASN A 28 6.77 -5.47 -26.75
CA ASN A 28 6.06 -5.05 -25.55
C ASN A 28 5.98 -6.25 -24.60
N CYS A 29 6.94 -6.36 -23.69
CA CYS A 29 6.96 -7.38 -22.65
C CYS A 29 5.93 -7.05 -21.55
N PRO A 30 5.04 -7.99 -21.18
CA PRO A 30 4.04 -7.76 -20.15
C PRO A 30 4.69 -7.74 -18.76
N GLY A 31 4.02 -7.13 -17.78
CA GLY A 31 4.48 -7.15 -16.39
C GLY A 31 4.49 -8.56 -15.77
N VAL A 32 3.57 -9.43 -16.22
CA VAL A 32 3.44 -10.82 -15.78
C VAL A 32 3.17 -11.73 -17.00
N HIS A 33 3.82 -12.89 -17.03
CA HIS A 33 3.54 -13.95 -18.00
C HIS A 33 3.34 -15.30 -17.32
N ILE A 34 2.34 -16.07 -17.75
CA ILE A 34 1.91 -17.32 -17.12
C ILE A 34 2.12 -18.49 -18.08
N PHE A 35 2.86 -19.51 -17.64
CA PHE A 35 2.98 -20.78 -18.35
C PHE A 35 2.05 -21.81 -17.73
N GLY A 36 1.19 -22.43 -18.55
CA GLY A 36 0.29 -23.50 -18.11
C GLY A 36 0.59 -24.84 -18.77
N ALA A 37 0.72 -25.91 -17.98
CA ALA A 37 0.85 -27.27 -18.48
C ALA A 37 -0.38 -28.13 -18.13
N ARG A 38 -1.01 -28.66 -19.17
CA ARG A 38 -2.14 -29.62 -19.07
C ARG A 38 -1.70 -30.97 -18.51
N GLY A 39 -2.66 -31.80 -18.11
CA GLY A 39 -2.46 -33.18 -17.67
C GLY A 39 -2.50 -34.20 -18.80
N THR A 40 -2.25 -35.46 -18.43
CA THR A 40 -2.23 -36.60 -19.36
C THR A 40 -3.53 -36.71 -20.15
N THR A 41 -3.44 -37.03 -21.43
CA THR A 41 -4.56 -37.22 -22.39
C THR A 41 -5.30 -35.95 -22.80
N GLU A 42 -5.03 -34.82 -22.16
CA GLU A 42 -5.70 -33.56 -22.50
C GLU A 42 -5.25 -33.02 -23.86
N PRO A 43 -6.16 -32.40 -24.64
CA PRO A 43 -5.83 -31.80 -25.93
C PRO A 43 -4.89 -30.59 -25.77
N PRO A 44 -4.15 -30.18 -26.82
CA PRO A 44 -3.28 -29.00 -26.78
C PRO A 44 -4.00 -27.76 -26.22
N GLY A 45 -3.29 -27.02 -25.35
CA GLY A 45 -3.86 -25.93 -24.56
C GLY A 45 -3.52 -26.08 -23.07
N TYR A 46 -4.28 -25.41 -22.21
CA TYR A 46 -4.03 -25.41 -20.76
C TYR A 46 -4.62 -26.62 -20.02
N GLY A 47 -5.61 -27.32 -20.59
CA GLY A 47 -6.29 -28.43 -19.92
C GLY A 47 -6.87 -28.02 -18.56
N ALA A 48 -6.79 -28.90 -17.56
CA ALA A 48 -7.27 -28.63 -16.21
C ALA A 48 -6.53 -27.47 -15.50
N SER A 49 -5.30 -27.12 -15.94
CA SER A 49 -4.58 -25.94 -15.44
C SER A 49 -5.25 -24.61 -15.80
N ASN A 50 -6.18 -24.62 -16.76
CA ASN A 50 -6.91 -23.43 -17.25
C ASN A 50 -7.62 -22.67 -16.12
N THR A 51 -8.07 -23.36 -15.06
CA THR A 51 -8.70 -22.71 -13.90
C THR A 51 -7.75 -21.72 -13.22
N VAL A 52 -6.50 -22.12 -13.03
CA VAL A 52 -5.47 -21.27 -12.42
C VAL A 52 -5.00 -20.22 -13.43
N VAL A 53 -4.76 -20.60 -14.69
CA VAL A 53 -4.36 -19.66 -15.75
C VAL A 53 -5.36 -18.51 -15.91
N ASN A 54 -6.64 -18.81 -16.09
CA ASN A 54 -7.68 -17.78 -16.26
C ASN A 54 -7.89 -16.96 -14.99
N GLY A 55 -7.80 -17.60 -13.82
CA GLY A 55 -7.86 -16.91 -12.55
C GLY A 55 -6.71 -15.90 -12.38
N LEU A 56 -5.52 -16.23 -12.88
CA LEU A 56 -4.37 -15.33 -12.87
C LEU A 56 -4.48 -14.24 -13.94
N LEU A 57 -4.87 -14.57 -15.18
CA LEU A 57 -5.13 -13.57 -16.22
C LEU A 57 -6.18 -12.53 -15.77
N SER A 58 -7.21 -12.98 -15.06
CA SER A 58 -8.23 -12.10 -14.46
C SER A 58 -7.69 -11.30 -13.28
N ALA A 59 -6.77 -11.87 -12.49
CA ALA A 59 -6.19 -11.22 -11.33
C ALA A 59 -5.10 -10.17 -11.68
N TYR A 60 -4.49 -10.29 -12.86
CA TYR A 60 -3.43 -9.41 -13.34
C TYR A 60 -3.76 -8.88 -14.74
N PRO A 61 -4.57 -7.81 -14.84
CA PRO A 61 -4.86 -7.17 -16.12
C PRO A 61 -3.58 -6.78 -16.87
N GLY A 62 -3.53 -7.06 -18.18
CA GLY A 62 -2.34 -6.85 -19.01
C GLY A 62 -1.27 -7.95 -18.90
N SER A 63 -1.49 -9.00 -18.10
CA SER A 63 -0.70 -10.22 -18.18
C SER A 63 -1.02 -11.02 -19.43
N THR A 64 -0.06 -11.83 -19.87
CA THR A 64 -0.27 -12.80 -20.96
C THR A 64 0.00 -14.21 -20.45
N ALA A 65 -0.45 -15.20 -21.21
CA ALA A 65 -0.24 -16.60 -20.88
C ALA A 65 0.00 -17.44 -22.13
N GLU A 66 0.77 -18.52 -22.00
CA GLU A 66 0.92 -19.50 -23.07
C GLU A 66 0.98 -20.93 -22.52
N PRO A 67 0.44 -21.92 -23.25
CA PRO A 67 0.50 -23.30 -22.83
C PRO A 67 1.88 -23.89 -23.12
N ILE A 68 2.38 -24.74 -22.23
CA ILE A 68 3.53 -25.60 -22.54
C ILE A 68 3.11 -26.59 -23.63
N ASN A 69 3.74 -26.46 -24.80
CA ASN A 69 3.50 -27.36 -25.90
C ASN A 69 4.35 -28.63 -25.75
N TYR A 70 3.76 -29.66 -25.17
CA TYR A 70 4.36 -30.98 -25.00
C TYR A 70 3.34 -32.09 -25.27
N PRO A 71 3.74 -33.38 -25.34
CA PRO A 71 2.85 -34.46 -25.75
C PRO A 71 1.65 -34.75 -24.83
N ALA A 72 1.79 -34.55 -23.51
CA ALA A 72 0.76 -34.91 -22.53
C ALA A 72 0.25 -36.36 -22.66
N CYS A 73 1.16 -37.31 -22.90
CA CYS A 73 0.86 -38.67 -23.32
C CYS A 73 1.08 -39.68 -22.18
N GLY A 74 0.23 -40.70 -22.11
CA GLY A 74 0.35 -41.86 -21.21
C GLY A 74 0.43 -43.19 -21.96
N GLY A 75 0.64 -43.17 -23.28
CA GLY A 75 0.65 -44.35 -24.16
C GLY A 75 -0.58 -44.47 -25.07
N GLN A 76 -1.53 -43.54 -24.99
CA GLN A 76 -2.73 -43.56 -25.84
C GLN A 76 -2.41 -43.26 -27.31
N SER A 77 -3.24 -43.80 -28.22
CA SER A 77 -3.07 -43.62 -29.67
C SER A 77 -3.20 -42.17 -30.14
N SER A 78 -3.96 -41.33 -29.43
CA SER A 78 -4.19 -39.92 -29.79
C SER A 78 -2.93 -39.04 -29.74
N CYS A 79 -1.86 -39.51 -29.10
CA CYS A 79 -0.53 -38.86 -29.06
C CYS A 79 0.56 -39.74 -29.69
N GLY A 80 0.18 -40.65 -30.59
CA GLY A 80 1.10 -41.52 -31.32
C GLY A 80 1.69 -42.65 -30.49
N GLY A 81 1.04 -43.04 -29.38
CA GLY A 81 1.49 -44.15 -28.53
C GLY A 81 2.76 -43.85 -27.73
N LEU A 82 3.14 -42.57 -27.59
CA LEU A 82 4.31 -42.19 -26.79
C LEU A 82 4.11 -42.63 -25.33
N SER A 83 5.10 -43.31 -24.76
CA SER A 83 5.04 -43.72 -23.35
C SER A 83 4.93 -42.51 -22.41
N TYR A 84 4.38 -42.72 -21.21
CA TYR A 84 4.35 -41.71 -20.15
C TYR A 84 5.74 -41.12 -19.90
N SER A 85 6.75 -41.98 -19.75
CA SER A 85 8.15 -41.60 -19.56
C SER A 85 8.71 -40.75 -20.71
N GLY A 86 8.36 -41.12 -21.95
CA GLY A 86 8.73 -40.33 -23.14
C GLY A 86 8.05 -38.96 -23.17
N SER A 87 6.83 -38.85 -22.65
CA SER A 87 6.11 -37.59 -22.48
C SER A 87 6.75 -36.70 -21.41
N ILE A 88 7.15 -37.28 -20.27
CA ILE A 88 7.85 -36.57 -19.18
C ILE A 88 9.15 -35.93 -19.66
N ALA A 89 10.03 -36.71 -20.30
CA ALA A 89 11.32 -36.20 -20.76
C ALA A 89 11.15 -35.04 -21.77
N ARG A 90 10.20 -35.17 -22.70
CA ARG A 90 9.87 -34.10 -23.68
C ARG A 90 9.19 -32.91 -23.02
N GLY A 91 8.35 -33.12 -22.02
CA GLY A 91 7.68 -32.08 -21.27
C GLY A 91 8.64 -31.23 -20.45
N ILE A 92 9.59 -31.85 -19.74
CA ILE A 92 10.63 -31.14 -18.98
C ILE A 92 11.47 -30.27 -19.94
N ALA A 93 11.85 -30.81 -21.09
CA ALA A 93 12.58 -30.06 -22.12
C ALA A 93 11.73 -28.91 -22.70
N ALA A 94 10.43 -29.12 -22.90
CA ALA A 94 9.52 -28.08 -23.39
C ALA A 94 9.34 -26.94 -22.38
N VAL A 95 9.22 -27.24 -21.08
CA VAL A 95 9.19 -26.22 -20.01
C VAL A 95 10.49 -25.42 -20.03
N ALA A 96 11.64 -26.10 -20.04
CA ALA A 96 12.94 -25.46 -20.06
C ALA A 96 13.11 -24.54 -21.28
N SER A 97 12.73 -25.01 -22.47
CA SER A 97 12.79 -24.22 -23.69
C SER A 97 11.88 -22.99 -23.62
N ALA A 98 10.59 -23.17 -23.32
CA ALA A 98 9.61 -22.08 -23.35
C ALA A 98 9.95 -20.98 -22.34
N VAL A 99 10.22 -21.37 -21.09
CA VAL A 99 10.48 -20.42 -20.00
C VAL A 99 11.81 -19.69 -20.20
N ASN A 100 12.87 -20.38 -20.62
CA ASN A 100 14.16 -19.73 -20.87
C ASN A 100 14.12 -18.82 -22.09
N SER A 101 13.53 -19.26 -23.19
CA SER A 101 13.41 -18.43 -24.41
C SER A 101 12.54 -17.21 -24.18
N TYR A 102 11.47 -17.32 -23.40
CA TYR A 102 10.66 -16.17 -23.04
C TYR A 102 11.41 -15.19 -22.15
N ASN A 103 12.14 -15.68 -21.13
CA ASN A 103 12.93 -14.80 -20.26
C ASN A 103 14.05 -14.09 -21.02
N GLN A 104 14.65 -14.73 -22.03
CA GLN A 104 15.64 -14.06 -22.90
C GLN A 104 15.02 -12.91 -23.70
N GLN A 105 13.79 -13.07 -24.20
CA GLN A 105 13.06 -12.03 -24.92
C GLN A 105 12.54 -10.92 -23.98
N CYS A 106 12.11 -11.31 -22.78
CA CYS A 106 11.49 -10.45 -21.79
C CYS A 106 12.12 -10.63 -20.40
N PRO A 107 13.35 -10.10 -20.20
CA PRO A 107 14.14 -10.36 -18.99
C PRO A 107 13.55 -9.76 -17.72
N SER A 108 12.73 -8.72 -17.84
CA SER A 108 12.06 -8.05 -16.72
C SER A 108 10.64 -8.57 -16.44
N THR A 109 10.08 -9.44 -17.30
CA THR A 109 8.74 -10.00 -17.08
C THR A 109 8.76 -11.01 -15.95
N LYS A 110 7.83 -10.86 -15.01
CA LYS A 110 7.68 -11.79 -13.90
C LYS A 110 6.93 -13.04 -14.39
N LEU A 111 7.40 -14.22 -14.01
CA LEU A 111 6.89 -15.49 -14.52
C LEU A 111 6.10 -16.24 -13.44
N VAL A 112 5.01 -16.87 -13.85
CA VAL A 112 4.24 -17.82 -13.03
C VAL A 112 4.14 -19.14 -13.76
N LEU A 113 4.42 -20.24 -13.08
CA LEU A 113 4.31 -21.60 -13.63
C LEU A 113 3.09 -22.30 -13.02
N THR A 114 2.26 -22.92 -13.84
CA THR A 114 1.16 -23.76 -13.33
C THR A 114 1.07 -25.07 -14.11
N GLY A 115 0.84 -26.17 -13.39
CA GLY A 115 0.75 -27.50 -13.97
C GLY A 115 -0.29 -28.36 -13.27
N TYR A 116 -0.97 -29.19 -14.05
CA TYR A 116 -1.96 -30.15 -13.56
C TYR A 116 -1.53 -31.59 -13.88
N SER A 117 -1.58 -32.51 -12.91
CA SER A 117 -1.19 -33.92 -13.11
C SER A 117 0.22 -34.04 -13.70
N GLN A 118 0.39 -34.74 -14.83
CA GLN A 118 1.64 -34.78 -15.60
C GLN A 118 2.23 -33.40 -15.89
N GLY A 119 1.40 -32.37 -16.06
CA GLY A 119 1.83 -30.98 -16.24
C GLY A 119 2.48 -30.38 -14.99
N GLY A 120 2.05 -30.80 -13.79
CA GLY A 120 2.68 -30.44 -12.53
C GLY A 120 4.06 -31.08 -12.40
N GLU A 121 4.16 -32.37 -12.71
CA GLU A 121 5.41 -33.14 -12.63
C GLU A 121 6.51 -32.58 -13.54
N ILE A 122 6.20 -32.22 -14.79
CA ILE A 122 7.20 -31.64 -15.69
C ILE A 122 7.64 -30.23 -15.27
N MET A 123 6.75 -29.45 -14.64
CA MET A 123 7.04 -28.11 -14.13
C MET A 123 7.88 -28.17 -12.86
N ASP A 124 7.55 -29.07 -11.92
CA ASP A 124 8.34 -29.33 -10.72
C ASP A 124 9.75 -29.80 -11.10
N ALA A 125 9.89 -30.84 -11.92
CA ALA A 125 11.19 -31.34 -12.34
C ALA A 125 12.05 -30.26 -13.04
N ALA A 126 11.46 -29.39 -13.86
CA ALA A 126 12.19 -28.31 -14.51
C ALA A 126 12.63 -27.20 -13.53
N LEU A 127 11.77 -26.80 -12.60
CA LEU A 127 12.03 -25.70 -11.65
C LEU A 127 12.91 -26.11 -10.46
N CYS A 128 12.72 -27.32 -9.97
CA CYS A 128 13.38 -27.84 -8.76
C CYS A 128 14.57 -28.76 -9.06
N GLY A 129 14.70 -29.26 -10.29
CA GLY A 129 15.68 -30.30 -10.62
C GLY A 129 15.31 -31.63 -10.01
N GLY A 130 16.30 -32.44 -9.62
CA GLY A 130 16.12 -33.76 -8.99
C GLY A 130 15.66 -34.90 -9.91
N GLY A 131 15.28 -34.57 -11.14
CA GLY A 131 14.78 -35.52 -12.15
C GLY A 131 13.49 -36.24 -11.75
N VAL A 132 13.14 -37.25 -12.55
CA VAL A 132 12.04 -38.21 -12.38
C VAL A 132 12.58 -39.63 -12.61
N PRO A 133 13.31 -40.22 -11.64
CA PRO A 133 14.05 -41.47 -11.87
C PRO A 133 13.18 -42.66 -12.27
N ASN A 134 11.98 -42.79 -11.73
CA ASN A 134 11.02 -43.84 -12.09
C ASN A 134 10.60 -43.79 -13.57
N GLN A 135 10.72 -42.62 -14.19
CA GLN A 135 10.44 -42.38 -15.61
C GLN A 135 11.73 -42.34 -16.45
N GLY A 136 12.88 -42.72 -15.88
CA GLY A 136 14.16 -42.75 -16.59
C GLY A 136 14.80 -41.39 -16.86
N TYR A 137 14.24 -40.30 -16.34
CA TYR A 137 14.85 -38.97 -16.42
C TYR A 137 15.65 -38.71 -15.14
N THR A 138 16.97 -38.88 -15.16
CA THR A 138 17.81 -38.84 -13.95
C THR A 138 18.64 -37.58 -13.78
N ASN A 139 18.50 -36.58 -14.67
CA ASN A 139 19.25 -35.33 -14.57
C ASN A 139 18.83 -34.56 -13.30
N PRO A 140 19.74 -34.35 -12.32
CA PRO A 140 19.39 -33.70 -11.07
C PRO A 140 19.40 -32.17 -11.17
N ALA A 141 19.92 -31.59 -12.25
CA ALA A 141 20.05 -30.14 -12.39
C ALA A 141 18.68 -29.45 -12.52
N VAL A 142 18.60 -28.20 -12.05
CA VAL A 142 17.49 -27.30 -12.41
C VAL A 142 17.61 -27.02 -13.92
N GLN A 143 16.49 -27.16 -14.66
CA GLN A 143 16.50 -27.03 -16.12
C GLN A 143 16.22 -25.58 -16.57
N LEU A 144 15.69 -24.75 -15.68
CA LEU A 144 15.55 -23.33 -15.90
C LEU A 144 16.88 -22.61 -15.64
N SER A 145 17.20 -21.64 -16.48
CA SER A 145 18.35 -20.75 -16.28
C SER A 145 18.19 -19.94 -14.99
N THR A 146 19.29 -19.53 -14.38
CA THR A 146 19.27 -18.69 -13.17
C THR A 146 18.47 -17.40 -13.38
N ALA A 147 18.58 -16.80 -14.57
CA ALA A 147 17.83 -15.61 -14.96
C ALA A 147 16.31 -15.89 -14.95
N ALA A 148 15.88 -16.98 -15.60
CA ALA A 148 14.48 -17.38 -15.60
C ALA A 148 13.97 -17.71 -14.20
N VAL A 149 14.73 -18.49 -13.40
CA VAL A 149 14.38 -18.82 -12.01
C VAL A 149 14.22 -17.56 -11.16
N SER A 150 15.06 -16.55 -11.34
CA SER A 150 14.95 -15.27 -10.62
C SER A 150 13.64 -14.55 -10.92
N MET A 151 13.11 -14.74 -12.13
CA MET A 151 11.86 -14.14 -12.59
C MET A 151 10.62 -14.98 -12.30
N VAL A 152 10.75 -16.29 -12.06
CA VAL A 152 9.69 -17.12 -11.49
C VAL A 152 9.37 -16.63 -10.08
N LYS A 153 8.17 -16.06 -9.89
CA LYS A 153 7.71 -15.55 -8.59
C LYS A 153 6.79 -16.51 -7.85
N ALA A 154 6.10 -17.39 -8.58
CA ALA A 154 5.26 -18.41 -8.02
C ALA A 154 5.13 -19.62 -8.96
N ALA A 155 4.90 -20.79 -8.39
CA ALA A 155 4.60 -22.02 -9.11
C ALA A 155 3.48 -22.81 -8.40
N ILE A 156 2.49 -23.26 -9.16
CA ILE A 156 1.30 -23.98 -8.67
C ILE A 156 1.22 -25.35 -9.34
N PHE A 157 1.30 -26.42 -8.55
CA PHE A 157 1.15 -27.78 -9.05
C PHE A 157 -0.07 -28.42 -8.44
N MET A 158 -0.97 -28.98 -9.26
CA MET A 158 -2.20 -29.61 -8.81
C MET A 158 -2.20 -31.07 -9.22
N GLY A 159 -2.34 -31.98 -8.25
CA GLY A 159 -2.32 -33.41 -8.54
C GLY A 159 -0.97 -33.90 -9.06
N ASP A 160 0.13 -33.30 -8.60
CA ASP A 160 1.51 -33.59 -9.04
C ASP A 160 1.98 -35.00 -8.63
N PRO A 161 2.27 -35.91 -9.57
CA PRO A 161 2.86 -37.22 -9.27
C PRO A 161 4.16 -37.21 -8.46
N LEU A 162 4.93 -36.11 -8.49
CA LEU A 162 6.16 -35.96 -7.69
C LEU A 162 5.88 -35.63 -6.22
N TYR A 163 4.64 -35.33 -5.84
CA TYR A 163 4.29 -34.97 -4.47
C TYR A 163 4.81 -36.00 -3.44
N VAL A 164 5.50 -35.51 -2.41
CA VAL A 164 5.91 -36.29 -1.24
C VAL A 164 5.56 -35.50 0.02
N ALA A 165 4.89 -36.14 0.97
CA ALA A 165 4.41 -35.46 2.16
C ALA A 165 5.57 -34.96 3.05
N GLY A 166 5.46 -33.71 3.50
CA GLY A 166 6.35 -33.11 4.49
C GLY A 166 7.22 -31.98 3.95
N LEU A 167 7.03 -31.59 2.68
CA LEU A 167 7.67 -30.42 2.10
C LEU A 167 6.96 -29.14 2.55
N PRO A 168 7.68 -28.01 2.73
CA PRO A 168 7.10 -26.79 3.27
C PRO A 168 6.06 -26.11 2.36
N TYR A 169 5.95 -26.57 1.11
CA TYR A 169 5.02 -26.07 0.09
C TYR A 169 3.84 -27.02 -0.18
N ASP A 170 3.71 -28.10 0.59
CA ASP A 170 2.62 -29.06 0.44
C ASP A 170 1.29 -28.49 0.95
N VAL A 171 0.23 -28.71 0.18
CA VAL A 171 -1.14 -28.34 0.54
C VAL A 171 -2.07 -29.51 0.27
N GLY A 172 -2.91 -29.85 1.25
CA GLY A 172 -3.95 -30.87 1.11
C GLY A 172 -3.83 -31.92 2.20
N THR A 173 -4.38 -33.09 1.92
CA THR A 173 -4.54 -34.17 2.90
C THR A 173 -3.67 -35.40 2.61
N CYS A 174 -2.92 -35.42 1.50
CA CYS A 174 -2.10 -36.58 1.16
C CYS A 174 -0.91 -36.76 2.12
N ALA A 175 -0.77 -37.98 2.65
CA ALA A 175 0.36 -38.40 3.47
C ALA A 175 1.22 -39.52 2.82
N ALA A 176 0.78 -40.08 1.69
CA ALA A 176 1.40 -41.27 1.09
C ALA A 176 2.41 -40.97 -0.03
N GLY A 177 2.32 -39.80 -0.66
CA GLY A 177 3.08 -39.44 -1.86
C GLY A 177 2.52 -40.07 -3.15
N GLY A 178 2.89 -39.49 -4.28
CA GLY A 178 2.46 -39.93 -5.60
C GLY A 178 3.19 -41.16 -6.11
N PHE A 179 2.80 -41.65 -7.29
CA PHE A 179 3.47 -42.81 -7.90
C PHE A 179 4.92 -42.51 -8.31
N ASP A 180 5.26 -41.23 -8.52
CA ASP A 180 6.62 -40.74 -8.80
C ASP A 180 7.18 -39.83 -7.70
N ALA A 181 6.69 -39.99 -6.47
CA ALA A 181 7.06 -39.16 -5.33
C ALA A 181 8.56 -38.86 -5.25
N ARG A 182 8.91 -37.60 -4.96
CA ARG A 182 10.29 -37.19 -4.70
C ARG A 182 10.92 -38.08 -3.61
N PRO A 183 12.22 -38.37 -3.69
CA PRO A 183 12.90 -39.15 -2.66
C PRO A 183 12.84 -38.43 -1.30
N SER A 184 12.83 -39.22 -0.22
CA SER A 184 12.86 -38.68 1.14
C SER A 184 14.07 -37.74 1.31
N GLY A 185 13.83 -36.55 1.86
CA GLY A 185 14.87 -35.52 2.05
C GLY A 185 15.16 -34.66 0.81
N PHE A 186 14.38 -34.80 -0.27
CA PHE A 186 14.45 -33.89 -1.41
C PHE A 186 14.22 -32.44 -0.96
N ASN A 187 15.02 -31.52 -1.49
CA ASN A 187 14.87 -30.09 -1.23
C ASN A 187 14.88 -29.33 -2.55
N CYS A 188 13.78 -28.64 -2.84
CA CYS A 188 13.70 -27.78 -4.02
C CYS A 188 14.39 -26.42 -3.73
N PRO A 189 15.35 -25.98 -4.56
CA PRO A 189 15.96 -24.65 -4.41
C PRO A 189 14.95 -23.49 -4.47
N SER A 190 13.81 -23.72 -5.13
CA SER A 190 12.71 -22.76 -5.29
C SER A 190 11.53 -23.02 -4.35
N ALA A 191 11.72 -23.78 -3.25
CA ALA A 191 10.65 -24.20 -2.33
C ALA A 191 9.72 -23.06 -1.87
N SER A 192 10.27 -21.87 -1.59
CA SER A 192 9.49 -20.71 -1.15
C SER A 192 8.54 -20.12 -2.20
N LYS A 193 8.67 -20.55 -3.46
CA LYS A 193 7.86 -20.08 -4.60
C LYS A 193 6.74 -21.05 -4.94
N ILE A 194 6.63 -22.19 -4.27
CA ILE A 194 5.77 -23.31 -4.71
C ILE A 194 4.57 -23.45 -3.79
N GLN A 195 3.44 -23.86 -4.36
CA GLN A 195 2.42 -24.64 -3.67
C GLN A 195 2.05 -25.87 -4.51
N SER A 196 2.19 -27.05 -3.93
CA SER A 196 1.82 -28.33 -4.54
C SER A 196 0.61 -28.93 -3.82
N TYR A 197 -0.47 -29.15 -4.56
CA TYR A 197 -1.77 -29.53 -4.03
C TYR A 197 -2.04 -31.02 -4.26
N CYS A 198 -2.24 -31.77 -3.17
CA CYS A 198 -2.58 -33.19 -3.24
C CYS A 198 -3.44 -33.67 -2.07
N ASP A 199 -4.51 -34.40 -2.37
CA ASP A 199 -5.41 -34.99 -1.38
C ASP A 199 -5.32 -36.52 -1.31
N ALA A 200 -5.62 -37.07 -0.13
CA ALA A 200 -5.42 -38.48 0.18
C ALA A 200 -6.14 -39.46 -0.77
N GLN A 201 -7.27 -39.03 -1.35
CA GLN A 201 -8.09 -39.88 -2.23
C GLN A 201 -7.66 -39.82 -3.70
N ASP A 202 -6.68 -38.99 -4.06
CA ASP A 202 -6.14 -38.90 -5.42
C ASP A 202 -5.29 -40.13 -5.77
N PRO A 203 -5.52 -40.79 -6.92
CA PRO A 203 -4.79 -41.99 -7.31
C PRO A 203 -3.39 -41.72 -7.91
N TYR A 204 -3.02 -40.47 -8.21
CA TYR A 204 -1.81 -40.12 -8.94
C TYR A 204 -0.77 -39.40 -8.07
N CYS A 205 -1.15 -38.27 -7.45
CA CYS A 205 -0.27 -37.54 -6.53
C CYS A 205 -0.27 -38.15 -5.12
N CYS A 206 -1.21 -39.06 -4.88
CA CYS A 206 -1.29 -39.87 -3.68
C CYS A 206 -1.49 -41.34 -4.07
N ARG A 207 -1.93 -42.17 -3.12
CA ARG A 207 -2.25 -43.58 -3.34
C ARG A 207 -3.74 -43.89 -3.10
N GLY A 208 -4.57 -42.90 -3.37
CA GLY A 208 -6.02 -43.01 -3.28
C GLY A 208 -6.61 -43.76 -4.47
N ASN A 209 -7.93 -43.70 -4.61
CA ASN A 209 -8.67 -44.43 -5.64
C ASN A 209 -9.85 -43.65 -6.24
N ASN A 210 -9.87 -42.33 -6.07
CA ASN A 210 -10.96 -41.47 -6.50
C ASN A 210 -10.53 -40.46 -7.57
N GLU A 211 -10.85 -40.77 -8.82
CA GLU A 211 -10.59 -39.89 -9.96
C GLU A 211 -11.27 -38.51 -9.81
N ALA A 212 -12.44 -38.45 -9.18
CA ALA A 212 -13.13 -37.18 -8.96
C ALA A 212 -12.35 -36.25 -8.04
N THR A 213 -11.56 -36.80 -7.10
CA THR A 213 -10.64 -36.00 -6.29
C THR A 213 -9.55 -35.39 -7.17
N HIS A 214 -8.97 -36.19 -8.08
CA HIS A 214 -7.94 -35.72 -9.01
C HIS A 214 -8.43 -34.56 -9.89
N GLN A 215 -9.69 -34.61 -10.34
CA GLN A 215 -10.27 -33.56 -11.19
C GLN A 215 -10.75 -32.32 -10.40
N SER A 216 -10.77 -32.36 -9.06
CA SER A 216 -11.42 -31.33 -8.25
C SER A 216 -10.54 -30.15 -7.88
N TYR A 217 -9.21 -30.22 -8.05
CA TYR A 217 -8.29 -29.24 -7.46
C TYR A 217 -8.50 -27.81 -7.98
N GLY A 218 -8.85 -27.65 -9.26
CA GLY A 218 -9.20 -26.34 -9.80
C GLY A 218 -10.36 -25.70 -9.02
N ALA A 219 -11.43 -26.45 -8.80
CA ALA A 219 -12.60 -25.97 -8.05
C ALA A 219 -12.32 -25.84 -6.54
N LYS A 220 -11.59 -26.78 -5.95
CA LYS A 220 -11.33 -26.86 -4.50
C LYS A 220 -10.28 -25.85 -4.04
N TYR A 221 -9.20 -25.71 -4.79
CA TYR A 221 -8.02 -24.95 -4.39
C TYR A 221 -7.67 -23.80 -5.35
N GLY A 222 -8.35 -23.64 -6.50
CA GLY A 222 -8.05 -22.57 -7.46
C GLY A 222 -7.97 -21.18 -6.81
N ALA A 223 -8.92 -20.83 -5.96
CA ALA A 223 -8.89 -19.56 -5.23
C ALA A 223 -7.69 -19.44 -4.27
N GLN A 224 -7.33 -20.52 -3.57
CA GLN A 224 -6.17 -20.56 -2.69
C GLN A 224 -4.86 -20.43 -3.48
N ALA A 225 -4.76 -21.13 -4.60
CA ALA A 225 -3.61 -21.09 -5.50
C ALA A 225 -3.40 -19.70 -6.08
N ILE A 226 -4.47 -19.06 -6.57
CA ILE A 226 -4.43 -17.67 -7.03
C ILE A 226 -3.98 -16.76 -5.88
N SER A 227 -4.58 -16.89 -4.69
CA SER A 227 -4.21 -16.09 -3.53
C SER A 227 -2.74 -16.23 -3.15
N PHE A 228 -2.15 -17.42 -3.25
CA PHE A 228 -0.73 -17.62 -3.00
C PHE A 228 0.12 -16.81 -3.97
N VAL A 229 -0.18 -16.88 -5.27
CA VAL A 229 0.50 -16.08 -6.30
C VAL A 229 0.37 -14.57 -6.01
N LYS A 230 -0.80 -14.11 -5.53
CA LYS A 230 -1.02 -12.71 -5.10
C LYS A 230 -0.11 -12.29 -3.95
N THR A 231 0.16 -13.19 -3.02
CA THR A 231 0.97 -12.93 -1.81
C THR A 231 2.47 -13.16 -1.98
N SER A 232 2.91 -13.79 -3.08
CA SER A 232 4.33 -13.96 -3.37
C SER A 232 4.99 -12.57 -3.48
N SER A 233 6.10 -12.34 -2.78
CA SER A 233 6.61 -11.03 -2.33
C SER A 233 6.91 -9.95 -3.40
N ILE A 234 6.66 -10.23 -4.68
CA ILE A 234 6.89 -9.31 -5.82
C ILE A 234 5.65 -9.21 -6.73
N MET A 235 4.62 -10.04 -6.53
CA MET A 235 3.34 -9.99 -7.27
C MET A 235 2.30 -9.07 -6.62
N ALA A 236 2.51 -8.72 -5.35
CA ALA A 236 1.68 -7.76 -4.61
C ALA A 236 1.72 -6.33 -5.19
N SER A 237 2.67 -6.02 -6.10
CA SER A 237 2.82 -4.70 -6.70
C SER A 237 2.04 -4.48 -8.00
N HIS A 238 1.25 -5.46 -8.49
CA HIS A 238 0.51 -5.37 -9.76
C HIS A 238 -0.97 -5.78 -9.69
N ILE A 239 -1.59 -5.82 -8.50
CA ILE A 239 -3.04 -6.03 -8.38
C ILE A 239 -3.67 -4.73 -7.88
N PRO A 240 -4.71 -4.21 -8.55
CA PRO A 240 -5.52 -3.16 -7.95
C PRO A 240 -6.11 -3.72 -6.66
N ASN A 241 -5.76 -3.15 -5.51
CA ASN A 241 -6.81 -2.57 -4.68
C ASN A 241 -7.89 -3.46 -4.04
N LEU A 242 -7.85 -4.80 -4.10
CA LEU A 242 -9.06 -5.63 -3.97
C LEU A 242 -8.91 -6.91 -3.08
N ASN A 243 -8.68 -6.80 -1.76
CA ASN A 243 -8.47 -7.96 -0.87
C ASN A 243 -9.59 -8.13 0.19
N THR A 244 -10.75 -8.74 -0.13
CA THR A 244 -11.31 -9.77 0.78
C THR A 244 -11.31 -11.08 0.06
N LEU A 245 -10.69 -12.10 0.66
CA LEU A 245 -11.30 -13.40 0.87
C LEU A 245 -10.43 -14.16 1.90
N ARG A 246 -10.70 -13.79 3.16
CA ARG A 246 -10.73 -14.62 4.38
C ARG A 246 -9.57 -15.59 4.68
N ARG A 247 -9.06 -15.46 5.91
CA ARG A 247 -9.01 -16.61 6.84
C ARG A 247 -9.76 -16.29 8.15
N GLY A 248 -10.87 -17.00 8.36
CA GLY A 248 -11.17 -17.66 9.64
C GLY A 248 -11.10 -19.17 9.37
N ARG A 249 -10.88 -20.09 10.32
CA ARG A 249 -11.08 -20.11 11.76
C ARG A 249 -10.39 -21.39 12.29
N GLY A 250 -9.77 -21.37 13.47
CA GLY A 250 -9.27 -22.58 14.12
C GLY A 250 -8.90 -22.33 15.59
N ARG A 251 -9.63 -22.96 16.50
CA ARG A 251 -9.54 -22.86 17.98
C ARG A 251 -8.29 -23.55 18.54
N GLY A 252 -7.72 -22.99 19.61
CA GLY A 252 -6.78 -23.64 20.54
C GLY A 252 -6.65 -22.83 21.83
N ARG A 253 -6.60 -23.50 23.00
CA ARG A 253 -6.93 -22.98 24.34
C ARG A 253 -5.68 -22.80 25.23
N ILE A 254 -5.62 -21.64 25.90
CA ILE A 254 -5.02 -21.24 27.21
C ILE A 254 -3.62 -21.74 27.61
N GLY A 255 -2.71 -20.77 27.82
CA GLY A 255 -1.63 -20.78 28.80
C GLY A 255 -1.30 -19.33 29.20
N ARG A 256 -1.35 -19.01 30.51
CA ARG A 256 -1.28 -17.65 31.08
C ARG A 256 0.13 -17.38 31.63
N THR A 257 0.75 -16.28 31.22
CA THR A 257 1.87 -15.60 31.90
C THR A 257 1.93 -14.13 31.47
N GLU A 258 2.36 -13.25 32.38
CA GLU A 258 2.13 -11.79 32.41
C GLU A 258 3.04 -10.94 31.48
N GLU A 259 2.37 -9.92 30.93
CA GLU A 259 2.74 -8.55 30.50
C GLU A 259 4.15 -8.21 29.98
N THR A 260 4.22 -8.04 28.66
CA THR A 260 4.92 -6.95 27.98
C THR A 260 4.15 -6.67 26.68
N GLU A 261 3.61 -5.45 26.49
CA GLU A 261 2.67 -5.13 25.41
C GLU A 261 3.32 -5.19 24.02
N LEU A 262 3.23 -6.36 23.38
CA LEU A 262 3.46 -6.53 21.95
C LEU A 262 2.23 -6.03 21.17
N PRO A 263 2.40 -5.26 20.08
CA PRO A 263 1.27 -4.81 19.27
C PRO A 263 0.43 -5.98 18.81
N SER A 264 -0.90 -5.87 18.93
CA SER A 264 -1.79 -6.89 18.39
C SER A 264 -1.55 -7.02 16.88
N GLY A 265 -1.68 -8.22 16.31
CA GLY A 265 -1.48 -8.41 14.86
C GLY A 265 -2.38 -7.51 13.99
N LYS A 266 -3.46 -6.96 14.55
CA LYS A 266 -4.34 -5.98 13.90
C LYS A 266 -3.72 -4.59 13.84
N ASP A 267 -3.02 -4.15 14.88
CA ASP A 267 -2.40 -2.83 14.93
C ASP A 267 -1.24 -2.73 13.92
N ARG A 268 -0.47 -3.82 13.74
CA ARG A 268 0.56 -3.89 12.69
C ARG A 268 0.01 -3.69 11.27
N ILE A 269 -1.19 -4.21 11.01
CA ILE A 269 -1.86 -4.04 9.71
C ILE A 269 -2.27 -2.59 9.50
N VAL A 270 -2.82 -1.94 10.54
CA VAL A 270 -3.18 -0.51 10.50
C VAL A 270 -1.94 0.36 10.30
N GLN A 271 -0.87 0.11 11.07
CA GLN A 271 0.42 0.81 10.94
C GLN A 271 0.97 0.72 9.51
N GLY A 272 0.89 -0.46 8.89
CA GLY A 272 1.36 -0.68 7.52
C GLY A 272 0.57 0.07 6.44
N THR A 273 -0.62 0.61 6.72
CA THR A 273 -1.38 1.42 5.75
C THR A 273 -0.71 2.75 5.42
N ASP A 274 0.16 3.25 6.30
CA ASP A 274 0.97 4.45 6.04
C ASP A 274 1.88 4.25 4.82
N ASN A 275 2.47 3.06 4.67
CA ASN A 275 3.33 2.76 3.53
C ASN A 275 2.57 2.81 2.19
N ASP A 276 1.29 2.43 2.16
CA ASP A 276 0.48 2.60 0.95
C ASP A 276 0.25 4.07 0.61
N ALA A 277 0.02 4.90 1.63
CA ALA A 277 -0.18 6.33 1.48
C ALA A 277 1.11 7.04 1.01
N SER A 278 2.25 6.75 1.63
CA SER A 278 3.54 7.35 1.26
C SER A 278 3.98 6.97 -0.15
N VAL A 279 3.84 5.70 -0.55
CA VAL A 279 4.13 5.25 -1.92
C VAL A 279 3.20 5.91 -2.94
N SER A 280 1.91 6.08 -2.61
CA SER A 280 0.96 6.75 -3.52
C SER A 280 1.28 8.24 -3.67
N ARG A 281 1.70 8.90 -2.59
CA ARG A 281 2.18 10.28 -2.62
C ARG A 281 3.45 10.41 -3.47
N LEU A 282 4.44 9.54 -3.26
CA LEU A 282 5.69 9.56 -4.03
C LEU A 282 5.42 9.36 -5.53
N SER A 283 4.54 8.42 -5.90
CA SER A 283 4.13 8.22 -7.29
C SER A 283 3.52 9.49 -7.90
N ALA A 284 2.62 10.17 -7.18
CA ALA A 284 2.03 11.41 -7.63
C ALA A 284 3.06 12.54 -7.79
N VAL A 285 4.09 12.58 -6.93
CA VAL A 285 5.19 13.54 -7.03
C VAL A 285 6.10 13.25 -8.23
N GLU A 286 6.53 12.00 -8.40
CA GLU A 286 7.42 11.59 -9.50
C GLU A 286 6.80 11.84 -10.89
N LEU A 287 5.48 11.77 -10.97
CA LEU A 287 4.71 12.03 -12.19
C LEU A 287 4.26 13.49 -12.33
N GLY A 288 4.64 14.37 -11.40
CA GLY A 288 4.37 15.81 -11.48
C GLY A 288 2.95 16.22 -11.09
N TYR A 289 2.14 15.36 -10.48
CA TYR A 289 0.83 15.78 -9.95
C TYR A 289 1.01 16.73 -8.76
N LEU A 290 1.96 16.40 -7.86
CA LEU A 290 2.23 17.13 -6.64
C LEU A 290 3.66 17.65 -6.61
N GLU A 291 3.84 18.85 -6.07
CA GLU A 291 5.17 19.38 -5.75
C GLU A 291 5.50 19.13 -4.29
N ASP A 292 6.40 18.18 -4.05
CA ASP A 292 6.83 17.83 -2.70
C ASP A 292 8.24 17.24 -2.68
N ALA A 293 9.21 18.08 -2.34
CA ALA A 293 10.61 17.67 -2.26
C ALA A 293 10.92 16.68 -1.12
N TYR A 294 9.99 16.48 -0.17
CA TYR A 294 10.21 15.70 1.04
C TYR A 294 9.63 14.28 0.94
N ALA A 295 8.71 14.02 0.01
CA ALA A 295 8.01 12.73 -0.12
C ALA A 295 8.96 11.54 -0.25
N ALA A 296 10.03 11.68 -1.04
CA ALA A 296 11.03 10.62 -1.23
C ALA A 296 11.80 10.31 0.05
N ALA A 297 12.05 11.31 0.92
CA ALA A 297 12.81 11.12 2.16
C ALA A 297 12.03 10.36 3.24
N LEU A 298 10.69 10.37 3.17
CA LEU A 298 9.80 9.67 4.09
C LEU A 298 9.17 8.39 3.50
N THR A 299 9.50 8.05 2.25
CA THR A 299 9.04 6.79 1.64
C THR A 299 10.13 5.73 1.77
N PRO A 300 9.81 4.50 2.24
CA PRO A 300 10.82 3.45 2.40
C PRO A 300 11.59 3.14 1.11
N ALA A 301 12.92 3.10 1.21
CA ALA A 301 13.79 2.86 0.06
C ALA A 301 13.43 1.56 -0.67
N GLY A 302 13.41 1.60 -2.01
CA GLY A 302 13.02 0.46 -2.85
C GLY A 302 11.51 0.16 -2.89
N SER A 303 10.68 0.95 -2.20
CA SER A 303 9.20 0.83 -2.27
C SER A 303 8.56 1.73 -3.31
N ALA A 304 9.34 2.64 -3.93
CA ALA A 304 8.89 3.51 -5.00
C ALA A 304 8.27 2.68 -6.14
N THR A 305 6.95 2.84 -6.30
CA THR A 305 6.17 2.10 -7.29
C THR A 305 5.17 3.06 -7.89
N ARG A 306 5.23 3.23 -9.22
CA ARG A 306 4.23 4.00 -9.97
C ARG A 306 2.83 3.45 -9.72
N ARG A 307 1.90 4.31 -9.32
CA ARG A 307 0.47 4.01 -9.19
C ARG A 307 -0.27 4.36 -10.48
N LEU A 308 -1.45 3.78 -10.64
CA LEU A 308 -2.33 4.04 -11.80
C LEU A 308 -2.81 5.51 -11.81
N PRO A 309 -3.11 6.09 -12.99
CA PRO A 309 -3.57 7.47 -13.09
C PRO A 309 -4.77 7.80 -12.19
N ILE A 310 -5.72 6.85 -12.05
CA ILE A 310 -6.88 6.97 -11.14
C ILE A 310 -6.45 7.20 -9.68
N ILE A 311 -5.38 6.54 -9.22
CA ILE A 311 -4.85 6.67 -7.86
C ILE A 311 -4.03 7.97 -7.71
N ASN A 312 -3.23 8.32 -8.71
CA ASN A 312 -2.45 9.57 -8.69
C ASN A 312 -3.38 10.79 -8.65
N ARG A 313 -4.45 10.80 -9.47
CA ARG A 313 -5.46 11.86 -9.48
C ARG A 313 -6.26 11.92 -8.19
N GLY A 314 -6.62 10.77 -7.60
CA GLY A 314 -7.23 10.72 -6.26
C GLY A 314 -6.29 11.27 -5.18
N THR A 315 -5.00 10.91 -5.22
CA THR A 315 -3.97 11.39 -4.28
C THR A 315 -3.76 12.90 -4.40
N TYR A 316 -3.77 13.41 -5.64
CA TYR A 316 -3.74 14.84 -5.93
C TYR A 316 -4.94 15.55 -5.29
N ALA A 317 -6.17 15.14 -5.61
CA ALA A 317 -7.39 15.80 -5.15
C ALA A 317 -7.51 15.77 -3.61
N ARG A 318 -7.16 14.63 -2.99
CA ARG A 318 -7.04 14.49 -1.52
C ARG A 318 -6.07 15.52 -0.94
N THR A 319 -4.85 15.58 -1.48
CA THR A 319 -3.78 16.44 -0.96
C THR A 319 -4.14 17.91 -1.11
N THR A 320 -4.54 18.34 -2.30
CA THR A 320 -4.79 19.75 -2.59
C THR A 320 -5.97 20.30 -1.82
N ALA A 321 -7.02 19.51 -1.61
CA ALA A 321 -8.18 19.95 -0.84
C ALA A 321 -7.88 20.12 0.65
N ILE A 322 -7.11 19.22 1.27
CA ILE A 322 -6.65 19.39 2.65
C ILE A 322 -5.71 20.59 2.75
N ASP A 323 -4.77 20.73 1.80
CA ASP A 323 -3.84 21.86 1.78
C ASP A 323 -4.57 23.20 1.62
N GLN A 324 -5.66 23.27 0.84
CA GLN A 324 -6.50 24.47 0.74
C GLN A 324 -7.14 24.82 2.09
N LEU A 325 -7.72 23.85 2.79
CA LEU A 325 -8.33 24.07 4.11
C LEU A 325 -7.28 24.52 5.15
N VAL A 326 -6.11 23.89 5.15
CA VAL A 326 -4.97 24.28 6.01
C VAL A 326 -4.48 25.68 5.67
N ALA A 327 -4.34 26.03 4.39
CA ALA A 327 -3.92 27.36 3.96
C ALA A 327 -4.93 28.45 4.37
N ARG A 328 -6.24 28.17 4.25
CA ARG A 328 -7.30 29.08 4.72
C ARG A 328 -7.28 29.26 6.24
N PHE A 329 -7.03 28.19 6.99
CA PHE A 329 -6.88 28.27 8.44
C PHE A 329 -5.65 29.10 8.82
N LEU A 330 -4.48 28.86 8.22
CA LEU A 330 -3.28 29.61 8.54
C LEU A 330 -3.36 31.07 8.10
N GLY A 331 -4.00 31.34 6.95
CA GLY A 331 -4.10 32.67 6.35
C GLY A 331 -2.79 33.11 5.66
N PRO A 332 -2.76 34.31 5.06
CA PRO A 332 -1.57 34.81 4.40
C PRO A 332 -0.42 35.03 5.40
N CYS A 333 0.81 34.85 4.93
CA CYS A 333 2.00 35.22 5.69
C CYS A 333 2.09 36.75 5.74
N SER A 334 1.74 37.36 6.87
CA SER A 334 1.82 38.81 7.06
C SER A 334 2.53 39.12 8.37
N PRO A 335 3.44 40.11 8.41
CA PRO A 335 4.03 40.62 9.65
C PRO A 335 2.98 41.15 10.65
N GLU A 336 1.79 41.49 10.16
CA GLU A 336 0.65 41.97 10.95
C GLU A 336 -0.22 40.83 11.50
N ASN A 337 -0.01 39.58 11.05
CA ASN A 337 -0.72 38.42 11.55
C ASN A 337 -0.12 38.02 12.91
N THR A 338 -0.64 38.63 13.97
CA THR A 338 -0.09 38.55 15.33
C THR A 338 -0.54 37.31 16.11
N HIS A 339 -1.43 36.49 15.55
CA HIS A 339 -2.02 35.35 16.28
C HIS A 339 -1.39 34.03 15.84
N LYS A 340 -0.49 33.52 16.69
CA LYS A 340 0.10 32.19 16.59
C LYS A 340 -1.00 31.12 16.50
N LYS A 341 -0.85 30.14 15.60
CA LYS A 341 -1.82 29.05 15.39
C LYS A 341 -1.21 27.69 15.71
N GLN A 342 -2.06 26.67 15.83
CA GLN A 342 -1.62 25.32 16.13
C GLN A 342 -2.29 24.31 15.19
N ILE A 343 -1.53 23.30 14.75
CA ILE A 343 -2.06 22.17 13.98
C ILE A 343 -1.70 20.88 14.72
N ILE A 344 -2.66 19.97 14.87
CA ILE A 344 -2.47 18.63 15.43
C ILE A 344 -2.95 17.60 14.41
N SER A 345 -2.01 16.86 13.82
CA SER A 345 -2.27 15.78 12.88
C SER A 345 -2.37 14.44 13.61
N LEU A 346 -3.55 13.82 13.53
CA LEU A 346 -3.90 12.55 14.16
C LEU A 346 -3.63 11.40 13.18
N GLY A 347 -2.71 10.51 13.54
CA GLY A 347 -2.23 9.45 12.66
C GLY A 347 -1.47 10.02 11.47
N ALA A 348 -0.47 10.85 11.75
CA ALA A 348 0.24 11.61 10.72
C ALA A 348 1.06 10.73 9.78
N GLY A 349 1.49 9.54 10.22
CA GLY A 349 2.34 8.64 9.44
C GLY A 349 3.51 9.37 8.79
N SER A 350 3.71 9.11 7.50
CA SER A 350 4.77 9.68 6.66
C SER A 350 4.39 11.01 5.99
N ASP A 351 3.40 11.73 6.52
CA ASP A 351 2.97 13.04 6.01
C ASP A 351 4.12 14.06 6.00
N THR A 352 4.22 14.83 4.91
CA THR A 352 5.29 15.78 4.64
C THR A 352 4.83 17.24 4.75
N ARG A 353 3.53 17.50 5.01
CA ARG A 353 2.95 18.84 5.01
C ARG A 353 3.70 19.81 5.91
N VAL A 354 4.14 19.36 7.09
CA VAL A 354 4.90 20.20 8.03
C VAL A 354 6.20 20.74 7.41
N PHE A 355 6.95 19.93 6.67
CA PHE A 355 8.21 20.37 6.05
C PHE A 355 7.97 21.37 4.92
N ARG A 356 6.91 21.18 4.15
CA ARG A 356 6.46 22.15 3.13
C ARG A 356 6.06 23.48 3.78
N LEU A 357 5.27 23.43 4.85
CA LEU A 357 4.83 24.63 5.58
C LEU A 357 6.01 25.39 6.18
N LEU A 358 6.90 24.70 6.90
CA LEU A 358 8.09 25.31 7.51
C LEU A 358 9.03 25.93 6.48
N SER A 359 9.18 25.30 5.31
CA SER A 359 10.06 25.83 4.26
C SER A 359 9.42 26.97 3.46
N SER A 360 8.09 27.07 3.45
CA SER A 360 7.35 28.16 2.80
C SER A 360 7.22 29.43 3.66
N ARG A 361 7.49 29.34 4.98
CA ARG A 361 7.34 30.46 5.94
C ARG A 361 8.67 30.77 6.62
N GLN A 362 9.24 31.95 6.37
CA GLN A 362 10.52 32.38 6.94
C GLN A 362 10.55 32.33 8.48
N THR A 363 9.43 32.69 9.11
CA THR A 363 9.22 32.58 10.56
C THR A 363 7.89 31.86 10.78
N PRO A 364 7.89 30.63 11.34
CA PRO A 364 6.66 29.91 11.62
C PRO A 364 5.81 30.68 12.64
N ASP A 365 4.65 31.16 12.20
CA ASP A 365 3.57 31.69 13.02
C ASP A 365 2.63 30.57 13.52
N PHE A 366 3.11 29.32 13.47
CA PHE A 366 2.37 28.14 13.90
C PHE A 366 3.27 27.15 14.65
N VAL A 367 2.63 26.27 15.42
CA VAL A 367 3.25 25.07 15.98
C VAL A 367 2.51 23.86 15.43
N TYR A 368 3.27 22.84 15.06
CA TYR A 368 2.76 21.64 14.42
C TYR A 368 3.01 20.41 15.28
N HIS A 369 1.96 19.65 15.58
CA HIS A 369 2.02 18.43 16.36
C HIS A 369 1.59 17.25 15.48
N GLU A 370 2.33 16.16 15.55
CA GLU A 370 1.96 14.89 14.92
C GLU A 370 1.85 13.82 15.98
N LEU A 371 0.75 13.07 15.96
CA LEU A 371 0.51 11.94 16.85
C LEU A 371 0.41 10.68 16.00
N ASP A 372 1.17 9.65 16.35
CA ASP A 372 1.07 8.32 15.73
C ASP A 372 1.58 7.24 16.70
N PHE A 373 1.45 5.98 16.33
CA PHE A 373 2.07 4.88 17.07
C PHE A 373 3.59 5.08 17.16
N ALA A 374 4.16 4.71 18.31
CA ALA A 374 5.60 4.82 18.57
C ALA A 374 6.48 4.20 17.47
N VAL A 375 6.03 3.11 16.84
CA VAL A 375 6.73 2.47 15.71
C VAL A 375 6.82 3.42 14.51
N ASN A 376 5.71 4.07 14.15
CA ASN A 376 5.64 4.98 13.01
C ASN A 376 6.40 6.28 13.30
N THR A 377 6.27 6.83 14.50
CA THR A 377 7.00 8.06 14.89
C THR A 377 8.51 7.81 14.94
N ALA A 378 8.96 6.66 15.47
CA ALA A 378 10.37 6.29 15.47
C ALA A 378 10.94 6.16 14.05
N ASP A 379 10.18 5.57 13.12
CA ASP A 379 10.59 5.47 11.72
C ASP A 379 10.69 6.85 11.05
N LYS A 380 9.73 7.74 11.29
CA LYS A 380 9.76 9.12 10.80
C LYS A 380 10.94 9.90 11.37
N ILE A 381 11.19 9.80 12.67
CA ILE A 381 12.32 10.47 13.34
C ILE A 381 13.65 9.94 12.80
N ARG A 382 13.77 8.64 12.54
CA ARG A 382 14.95 8.06 11.90
C ARG A 382 15.17 8.66 10.51
N ALA A 383 14.11 8.79 9.71
CA ALA A 383 14.18 9.42 8.41
C ALA A 383 14.62 10.89 8.51
N ILE A 384 14.01 11.69 9.40
CA ILE A 384 14.40 13.08 9.69
C ILE A 384 15.89 13.17 10.05
N ARG A 385 16.38 12.28 10.91
CA ARG A 385 17.79 12.27 11.34
C ARG A 385 18.76 11.83 10.24
N SER A 386 18.29 11.10 9.24
CA SER A 386 19.12 10.59 8.14
C SER A 386 19.14 11.49 6.90
N ALA A 387 18.09 12.30 6.68
CA ALA A 387 17.91 13.05 5.46
C ALA A 387 18.21 14.55 5.65
N PRO A 388 19.28 15.10 5.01
CA PRO A 388 19.64 16.51 5.16
C PRO A 388 18.53 17.50 4.77
N ILE A 389 17.69 17.13 3.81
CA ILE A 389 16.57 17.99 3.37
C ILE A 389 15.51 18.18 4.46
N LEU A 390 15.25 17.15 5.27
CA LEU A 390 14.33 17.21 6.41
C LEU A 390 14.94 17.99 7.57
N GLN A 391 16.23 17.81 7.84
CA GLN A 391 16.96 18.56 8.86
C GLN A 391 16.97 20.06 8.57
N ARG A 392 17.25 20.43 7.30
CA ARG A 392 17.24 21.83 6.86
C ARG A 392 15.86 22.48 7.01
N ALA A 393 14.80 21.76 6.66
CA ALA A 393 13.43 22.23 6.85
C ALA A 393 13.06 22.48 8.33
N LEU A 394 13.74 21.80 9.27
CA LEU A 394 13.59 22.01 10.71
C LEU A 394 14.58 23.05 11.29
N GLY A 395 15.43 23.66 10.46
CA GLY A 395 16.46 24.60 10.92
C GLY A 395 17.59 23.93 11.72
N ILE A 396 17.81 22.64 11.54
CA ILE A 396 18.91 21.89 12.17
C ILE A 396 20.16 22.08 11.28
N ASP A 397 20.90 23.17 11.47
CA ASP A 397 22.15 23.41 10.74
C ASP A 397 23.29 22.52 11.25
N SER A 398 24.05 21.96 10.31
CA SER A 398 25.16 21.01 10.55
C SER A 398 26.55 21.66 10.49
N SER A 399 26.65 22.99 10.39
CA SER A 399 27.93 23.70 10.28
C SER A 399 27.92 25.09 10.93
N GLU A 400 28.82 25.24 11.92
CA GLU A 400 29.47 26.48 12.40
C GLU A 400 28.70 27.45 13.33
N GLY A 401 29.12 27.45 14.60
CA GLY A 401 29.59 28.70 15.24
C GLY A 401 28.58 29.72 15.77
N SER A 402 27.29 29.41 15.97
CA SER A 402 26.37 30.35 16.64
C SER A 402 26.16 29.99 18.12
N THR A 403 26.97 30.63 18.96
CA THR A 403 26.60 30.86 20.36
C THR A 403 25.41 31.82 20.39
N GLU A 404 24.25 31.31 20.82
CA GLU A 404 22.98 32.01 21.10
C GLU A 404 21.97 32.18 19.94
N LYS A 405 21.05 31.21 19.80
CA LYS A 405 19.58 31.36 20.00
C LYS A 405 18.80 30.07 19.64
N ASN A 406 18.31 29.38 20.67
CA ASN A 406 17.02 28.66 20.73
C ASN A 406 16.57 27.59 19.70
N THR A 407 17.41 27.05 18.82
CA THR A 407 17.01 25.97 17.88
C THR A 407 17.24 24.54 18.39
N ARG A 408 17.00 24.27 19.68
CA ARG A 408 17.30 22.93 20.23
C ARG A 408 16.19 21.93 19.87
N VAL A 409 16.39 21.19 18.80
CA VAL A 409 15.65 19.95 18.54
C VAL A 409 16.07 18.90 19.56
N THR A 410 15.11 18.33 20.28
CA THR A 410 15.32 17.22 21.22
C THR A 410 14.63 15.97 20.71
N VAL A 411 15.23 14.81 20.99
CA VAL A 411 14.68 13.50 20.65
C VAL A 411 14.69 12.66 21.94
N SER A 412 13.62 11.92 22.20
CA SER A 412 13.54 11.02 23.37
C SER A 412 14.65 9.96 23.35
N GLU A 413 14.97 9.39 24.52
CA GLU A 413 15.92 8.28 24.61
C GLU A 413 15.49 7.07 23.78
N ALA A 414 14.17 6.81 23.71
CA ALA A 414 13.59 5.76 22.89
C ALA A 414 13.62 6.07 21.37
N GLY A 415 13.90 7.31 20.98
CA GLY A 415 13.99 7.72 19.58
C GLY A 415 12.65 7.86 18.86
N ASP A 416 11.55 7.91 19.61
CA ASP A 416 10.16 7.87 19.14
C ASP A 416 9.38 9.18 19.37
N ALA A 417 9.95 10.14 20.09
CA ALA A 417 9.44 11.49 20.25
C ALA A 417 10.48 12.52 19.81
N LEU A 418 10.02 13.62 19.19
CA LEU A 418 10.86 14.73 18.75
C LEU A 418 10.19 16.05 19.09
N HIS A 419 10.94 17.01 19.62
CA HIS A 419 10.42 18.34 19.94
C HIS A 419 11.35 19.44 19.46
N SER A 420 10.78 20.49 18.87
CA SER A 420 11.43 21.74 18.48
C SER A 420 10.49 22.92 18.80
N PRO A 421 10.92 24.18 18.63
CA PRO A 421 10.05 25.34 18.89
C PRO A 421 8.75 25.40 18.06
N SER A 422 8.72 24.76 16.88
CA SER A 422 7.59 24.83 15.94
C SER A 422 7.08 23.47 15.47
N TYR A 423 7.70 22.37 15.91
CA TYR A 423 7.34 21.02 15.48
C TYR A 423 7.53 19.98 16.59
N HIS A 424 6.51 19.16 16.80
CA HIS A 424 6.52 18.07 17.77
C HIS A 424 5.96 16.77 17.17
N VAL A 425 6.63 15.65 17.44
CA VAL A 425 6.20 14.30 17.09
C VAL A 425 5.99 13.52 18.39
N HIS A 426 4.78 13.02 18.60
CA HIS A 426 4.34 12.38 19.85
C HIS A 426 4.02 10.90 19.60
N PRO A 427 4.70 9.95 20.28
CA PRO A 427 4.45 8.51 20.17
C PRO A 427 3.21 8.11 20.97
N VAL A 428 2.03 8.43 20.45
CA VAL A 428 0.74 8.30 21.15
C VAL A 428 -0.20 7.36 20.41
N ASP A 429 -0.60 6.28 21.06
CA ASP A 429 -1.81 5.55 20.68
C ASP A 429 -3.03 6.42 21.02
N LEU A 430 -3.73 6.92 20.01
CA LEU A 430 -4.89 7.80 20.19
C LEU A 430 -5.94 7.19 21.13
N ARG A 431 -6.09 5.86 21.17
CA ARG A 431 -7.05 5.15 22.03
C ARG A 431 -6.77 5.33 23.53
N SER A 432 -5.55 5.75 23.88
CA SER A 432 -5.14 6.01 25.26
C SER A 432 -5.52 7.42 25.74
N LEU A 433 -5.66 8.39 24.82
CA LEU A 433 -5.92 9.80 25.15
C LEU A 433 -7.14 10.00 26.07
N PRO A 434 -8.31 9.37 25.82
CA PRO A 434 -9.49 9.58 26.65
C PRO A 434 -9.28 9.19 28.12
N ARG A 435 -8.37 8.25 28.39
CA ARG A 435 -8.08 7.70 29.73
C ARG A 435 -6.85 8.34 30.38
N CYS A 436 -6.10 9.14 29.64
CA CYS A 436 -4.91 9.82 30.14
C CYS A 436 -5.29 10.72 31.33
N SER A 437 -4.53 10.72 32.43
CA SER A 437 -4.78 11.62 33.57
C SER A 437 -4.16 13.01 33.40
N ASP A 438 -3.06 13.10 32.64
CA ASP A 438 -2.27 14.32 32.43
C ASP A 438 -2.09 14.61 30.92
N PRO A 439 -3.07 15.31 30.30
CA PRO A 439 -3.01 15.67 28.88
C PRO A 439 -1.78 16.51 28.51
N ALA A 440 -1.33 17.39 29.41
CA ALA A 440 -0.18 18.26 29.17
C ALA A 440 1.14 17.47 29.18
N GLY A 441 1.24 16.45 30.02
CA GLY A 441 2.38 15.52 30.03
C GLY A 441 2.43 14.62 28.80
N VAL A 442 1.28 14.18 28.27
CA VAL A 442 1.23 13.33 27.06
C VAL A 442 1.45 14.12 25.78
N LEU A 443 1.02 15.38 25.73
CA LEU A 443 1.14 16.25 24.57
C LEU A 443 1.94 17.53 24.91
N PRO A 444 3.23 17.40 25.27
CA PRO A 444 4.04 18.55 25.67
C PRO A 444 4.15 19.56 24.52
N GLY A 445 4.07 20.84 24.86
CA GLY A 445 4.13 21.95 23.91
C GLY A 445 2.79 22.30 23.27
N VAL A 446 1.73 21.52 23.48
CA VAL A 446 0.37 21.92 23.04
C VAL A 446 -0.11 23.10 23.88
N GLU A 447 -0.44 24.20 23.21
CA GLU A 447 -0.93 25.43 23.84
C GLU A 447 -2.47 25.51 23.69
N THR A 448 -3.20 25.33 24.80
CA THR A 448 -4.67 25.23 24.79
C THR A 448 -5.39 26.54 24.49
N GLY A 449 -4.70 27.68 24.59
CA GLY A 449 -5.23 29.00 24.27
C GLY A 449 -5.13 29.40 22.79
N LEU A 450 -4.41 28.63 21.96
CA LEU A 450 -4.24 28.96 20.55
C LEU A 450 -5.39 28.42 19.69
N PRO A 451 -5.79 29.14 18.62
CA PRO A 451 -6.62 28.57 17.57
C PRO A 451 -5.96 27.30 17.04
N THR A 452 -6.67 26.18 17.12
CA THR A 452 -6.12 24.85 16.85
C THR A 452 -6.90 24.15 15.75
N LEU A 453 -6.18 23.62 14.76
CA LEU A 453 -6.72 22.75 13.72
C LEU A 453 -6.31 21.30 13.97
N LEU A 454 -7.29 20.42 14.09
CA LEU A 454 -7.11 18.98 14.07
C LEU A 454 -7.20 18.45 12.64
N ILE A 455 -6.35 17.49 12.28
CA ILE A 455 -6.42 16.80 10.98
C ILE A 455 -6.50 15.30 11.26
N SER A 456 -7.48 14.62 10.69
CA SER A 456 -7.49 13.16 10.59
C SER A 456 -7.63 12.75 9.13
N GLU A 457 -6.52 12.33 8.56
CA GLU A 457 -6.44 11.97 7.14
C GLU A 457 -6.37 10.44 7.00
N CYS A 458 -7.52 9.79 6.85
CA CYS A 458 -7.67 8.33 6.90
C CYS A 458 -7.12 7.69 8.20
N CYS A 459 -7.30 8.33 9.36
CA CYS A 459 -6.85 7.78 10.64
C CYS A 459 -8.02 7.31 11.53
N LEU A 460 -8.95 8.21 11.89
CA LEU A 460 -10.04 7.87 12.83
C LEU A 460 -10.93 6.73 12.33
N VAL A 461 -10.99 6.52 11.01
CA VAL A 461 -11.72 5.41 10.37
C VAL A 461 -11.32 4.00 10.85
N TYR A 462 -10.10 3.82 11.37
CA TYR A 462 -9.63 2.52 11.88
C TYR A 462 -10.07 2.21 13.32
N LEU A 463 -10.60 3.21 14.03
CA LEU A 463 -11.07 3.10 15.42
C LEU A 463 -12.55 2.72 15.44
N SER A 464 -13.01 2.02 16.48
CA SER A 464 -14.46 1.82 16.65
C SER A 464 -15.16 3.18 16.77
N PRO A 465 -16.46 3.28 16.42
CA PRO A 465 -17.20 4.55 16.53
C PRO A 465 -17.05 5.21 17.91
N ILE A 466 -17.13 4.41 18.98
CA ILE A 466 -16.95 4.87 20.37
C ILE A 466 -15.53 5.37 20.62
N GLU A 467 -14.50 4.63 20.20
CA GLU A 467 -13.10 5.07 20.38
C GLU A 467 -12.84 6.37 19.60
N ALA A 468 -13.32 6.47 18.35
CA ALA A 468 -13.14 7.67 17.53
C ALA A 468 -13.86 8.88 18.12
N GLU A 469 -15.09 8.70 18.62
CA GLU A 469 -15.83 9.72 19.38
C GLU A 469 -15.07 10.15 20.63
N GLN A 470 -14.57 9.20 21.43
CA GLN A 470 -13.83 9.51 22.65
C GLN A 470 -12.53 10.26 22.38
N VAL A 471 -11.83 9.95 21.28
CA VAL A 471 -10.63 10.69 20.85
C VAL A 471 -10.99 12.13 20.48
N VAL A 472 -12.05 12.34 19.70
CA VAL A 472 -12.47 13.71 19.35
C VAL A 472 -12.96 14.46 20.58
N ALA A 473 -13.75 13.83 21.44
CA ALA A 473 -14.22 14.37 22.71
C ALA A 473 -13.07 14.76 23.66
N PHE A 474 -11.97 13.99 23.67
CA PHE A 474 -10.77 14.37 24.40
C PHE A 474 -10.27 15.75 23.97
N PHE A 475 -10.21 16.04 22.66
CA PHE A 475 -9.80 17.36 22.20
C PHE A 475 -10.89 18.41 22.44
N THR A 476 -12.14 18.14 22.07
CA THR A 476 -13.21 19.15 22.05
C THR A 476 -13.74 19.50 23.44
N GLN A 477 -13.69 18.56 24.39
CA GLN A 477 -14.27 18.69 25.72
C GLN A 477 -13.24 18.72 26.84
N ARG A 478 -12.09 18.04 26.69
CA ARG A 478 -11.11 17.91 27.77
C ARG A 478 -9.89 18.81 27.59
N LEU A 479 -9.23 18.74 26.44
CA LEU A 479 -8.01 19.51 26.18
C LEU A 479 -8.31 20.96 25.83
N PHE A 480 -9.30 21.18 24.95
CA PHE A 480 -9.76 22.50 24.51
C PHE A 480 -11.21 22.78 24.92
N GLY A 481 -11.71 22.15 25.98
CA GLY A 481 -13.07 22.39 26.48
C GLY A 481 -13.13 23.38 27.64
N HIS A 482 -14.32 23.55 28.21
CA HIS A 482 -14.56 24.43 29.37
C HIS A 482 -13.98 23.78 30.65
N GLY A 483 -12.75 24.15 31.02
CA GLY A 483 -12.24 24.05 32.39
C GLY A 483 -11.16 23.00 32.65
N HIS A 484 -9.90 23.43 32.62
CA HIS A 484 -9.13 23.38 33.87
C HIS A 484 -9.70 24.48 34.76
N ALA A 485 -10.47 24.12 35.78
CA ALA A 485 -10.92 25.08 36.77
C ALA A 485 -9.70 25.75 37.42
N ALA A 486 -9.49 27.04 37.14
CA ALA A 486 -8.95 27.91 38.15
C ALA A 486 -10.00 27.93 39.28
N SER A 487 -9.75 27.17 40.34
CA SER A 487 -10.64 27.06 41.48
C SER A 487 -10.79 28.42 42.17
N GLY A 488 -11.86 29.14 41.84
CA GLY A 488 -12.30 30.37 42.49
C GLY A 488 -13.85 30.41 42.51
N PRO A 489 -14.50 30.89 43.59
CA PRO A 489 -15.93 30.66 43.81
C PRO A 489 -16.89 31.66 43.14
N GLU A 490 -16.45 32.45 42.17
CA GLU A 490 -17.32 33.35 41.38
C GLU A 490 -16.93 33.28 39.91
N TYR A 491 -17.52 32.35 39.15
CA TYR A 491 -17.52 32.41 37.68
C TYR A 491 -18.94 32.17 37.19
N SER A 492 -19.48 33.16 36.49
CA SER A 492 -20.83 33.08 35.93
C SER A 492 -20.85 32.17 34.70
N LEU A 493 -21.99 31.51 34.44
CA LEU A 493 -22.18 30.60 33.29
C LEU A 493 -21.96 31.30 31.92
N GLN A 494 -22.03 32.62 31.88
CA GLN A 494 -21.83 33.43 30.68
C GLN A 494 -20.35 33.72 30.38
N GLU A 495 -19.50 33.79 31.41
CA GLU A 495 -18.04 33.93 31.26
C GLU A 495 -17.37 32.62 30.86
N ALA A 496 -17.93 31.48 31.28
CA ALA A 496 -17.43 30.15 30.90
C ALA A 496 -17.41 29.95 29.38
N GLN A 497 -18.36 30.50 28.63
CA GLN A 497 -18.44 30.39 27.17
C GLN A 497 -17.32 31.18 26.44
N ALA A 498 -16.73 32.19 27.09
CA ALA A 498 -15.81 33.14 26.47
C ALA A 498 -14.34 32.69 26.44
N ASP A 499 -13.96 31.60 27.12
CA ASP A 499 -12.55 31.24 27.33
C ASP A 499 -12.07 30.02 26.53
N VAL A 500 -12.90 29.51 25.61
CA VAL A 500 -12.55 28.35 24.80
C VAL A 500 -11.90 28.78 23.49
N ALA A 501 -10.67 28.29 23.26
CA ALA A 501 -9.96 28.57 22.02
C ALA A 501 -10.69 28.00 20.79
N PRO A 502 -10.61 28.69 19.64
CA PRO A 502 -11.15 28.18 18.39
C PRO A 502 -10.56 26.81 18.06
N LEU A 503 -11.43 25.88 17.65
CA LEU A 503 -11.06 24.51 17.31
C LEU A 503 -11.71 24.09 15.99
N GLY A 504 -10.91 23.61 15.06
CA GLY A 504 -11.37 23.06 13.79
C GLY A 504 -10.94 21.61 13.66
N LEU A 505 -11.67 20.84 12.85
CA LEU A 505 -11.30 19.47 12.49
C LEU A 505 -11.52 19.27 11.00
N ILE A 506 -10.54 18.66 10.33
CA ILE A 506 -10.64 18.15 8.96
C ILE A 506 -10.59 16.62 9.03
N LEU A 507 -11.54 15.97 8.35
CA LEU A 507 -11.58 14.52 8.15
C LEU A 507 -11.50 14.22 6.66
N TYR A 508 -10.61 13.31 6.27
CA TYR A 508 -10.64 12.64 4.98
C TYR A 508 -10.87 11.15 5.22
N GLU A 509 -12.04 10.63 4.83
CA GLU A 509 -12.41 9.23 5.08
C GLU A 509 -13.26 8.67 3.92
N PRO A 510 -13.30 7.34 3.74
CA PRO A 510 -14.25 6.68 2.84
C PRO A 510 -15.70 6.88 3.29
N ILE A 511 -16.64 6.82 2.34
CA ILE A 511 -18.10 6.83 2.54
C ILE A 511 -18.77 5.83 1.59
N ARG A 512 -20.11 5.73 1.66
CA ARG A 512 -20.98 4.90 0.81
C ARG A 512 -20.60 3.41 0.79
N PRO A 513 -20.51 2.71 1.95
CA PRO A 513 -20.08 1.31 2.00
C PRO A 513 -21.05 0.32 1.35
N ASN A 514 -22.27 0.76 1.04
CA ASN A 514 -23.39 -0.14 0.80
C ASN A 514 -23.75 -0.33 -0.68
N ASP A 515 -23.23 0.48 -1.60
CA ASP A 515 -23.46 0.27 -3.03
C ASP A 515 -22.52 -0.80 -3.61
N ALA A 516 -22.57 -1.05 -4.92
CA ALA A 516 -21.74 -2.09 -5.54
C ALA A 516 -20.23 -1.82 -5.39
N PHE A 517 -19.80 -0.57 -5.55
CA PHE A 517 -18.40 -0.18 -5.41
C PHE A 517 -17.99 -0.18 -3.94
N GLY A 518 -18.79 0.45 -3.07
CA GLY A 518 -18.54 0.50 -1.63
C GLY A 518 -18.46 -0.88 -0.99
N ARG A 519 -19.37 -1.80 -1.33
CA ARG A 519 -19.32 -3.18 -0.82
C ARG A 519 -18.02 -3.84 -1.26
N THR A 520 -17.66 -3.66 -2.52
CA THR A 520 -16.41 -4.16 -3.09
C THR A 520 -15.22 -3.58 -2.32
N MET A 521 -15.10 -2.26 -2.15
CA MET A 521 -14.06 -1.58 -1.37
C MET A 521 -13.97 -2.08 0.09
N VAL A 522 -15.09 -2.20 0.79
CA VAL A 522 -15.12 -2.71 2.18
C VAL A 522 -14.64 -4.15 2.22
N SER A 523 -15.13 -4.95 1.29
CA SER A 523 -14.61 -6.29 1.04
C SER A 523 -13.09 -6.17 0.87
N ASN A 524 -12.58 -5.31 0.02
CA ASN A 524 -11.17 -5.28 -0.34
C ASN A 524 -10.17 -4.90 0.71
N LEU A 525 -10.64 -4.16 1.70
CA LEU A 525 -9.82 -3.80 2.83
C LEU A 525 -9.85 -4.96 3.84
N ALA A 526 -10.99 -5.63 4.00
CA ALA A 526 -11.19 -6.59 5.08
C ALA A 526 -10.35 -7.90 5.01
N ALA A 527 -9.89 -8.40 3.86
CA ALA A 527 -8.84 -9.45 3.80
C ALA A 527 -7.44 -8.95 3.47
N ARG A 528 -7.22 -7.64 3.45
CA ARG A 528 -5.93 -7.09 3.91
C ARG A 528 -5.87 -7.05 5.44
N GLY A 529 -6.96 -7.44 6.11
CA GLY A 529 -7.15 -7.30 7.55
C GLY A 529 -7.44 -5.86 7.98
N ILE A 530 -7.66 -4.96 7.02
CA ILE A 530 -7.98 -3.55 7.27
C ILE A 530 -9.49 -3.45 7.49
N GLN A 531 -9.89 -2.94 8.63
CA GLN A 531 -11.30 -2.70 8.95
C GLN A 531 -11.53 -1.21 9.12
N LEU A 532 -12.41 -0.66 8.27
CA LEU A 532 -12.91 0.70 8.38
C LEU A 532 -14.10 0.69 9.35
N LYS A 533 -13.81 0.84 10.63
CA LYS A 533 -14.76 0.57 11.71
C LYS A 533 -15.79 1.69 11.90
N THR A 534 -15.46 2.94 11.58
CA THR A 534 -16.41 4.05 11.65
C THR A 534 -17.30 4.16 10.39
N LEU A 535 -16.86 3.58 9.27
CA LEU A 535 -17.52 3.69 7.96
C LEU A 535 -19.00 3.24 7.98
N PRO A 536 -19.42 2.17 8.68
CA PRO A 536 -20.84 1.83 8.77
C PRO A 536 -21.69 2.86 9.50
N THR A 537 -21.10 3.63 10.43
CA THR A 537 -21.79 4.67 11.21
C THR A 537 -21.84 5.99 10.44
N TYR A 538 -20.71 6.42 9.89
CA TYR A 538 -20.60 7.68 9.13
C TYR A 538 -20.57 7.40 7.62
N ALA A 539 -21.59 6.66 7.17
CA ALA A 539 -21.66 6.08 5.83
C ALA A 539 -22.01 7.08 4.72
N SER A 540 -22.47 8.29 5.06
CA SER A 540 -22.93 9.31 4.11
C SER A 540 -22.38 10.69 4.46
N LEU A 541 -22.49 11.62 3.51
CA LEU A 541 -22.13 13.02 3.72
C LEU A 541 -22.92 13.61 4.91
N GLU A 542 -24.24 13.42 4.99
CA GLU A 542 -25.04 13.92 6.12
C GLU A 542 -24.67 13.25 7.46
N ALA A 543 -24.29 11.97 7.46
CA ALA A 543 -23.81 11.31 8.68
C ALA A 543 -22.48 11.91 9.17
N GLN A 544 -21.57 12.28 8.25
CA GLN A 544 -20.37 13.03 8.61
C GLN A 544 -20.73 14.43 9.15
N ARG A 545 -21.71 15.13 8.57
CA ARG A 545 -22.18 16.42 9.13
C ARG A 545 -22.72 16.26 10.54
N GLY A 546 -23.53 15.23 10.78
CA GLY A 546 -24.05 14.86 12.11
C GLY A 546 -22.93 14.64 13.11
N ARG A 547 -21.89 13.88 12.72
CA ARG A 547 -20.69 13.64 13.52
C ARG A 547 -20.06 14.94 14.01
N PHE A 548 -19.88 15.95 13.16
CA PHE A 548 -19.31 17.23 13.59
C PHE A 548 -20.21 17.98 14.58
N ARG A 549 -21.52 18.02 14.35
CA ARG A 549 -22.48 18.67 15.25
C ARG A 549 -22.46 18.04 16.64
N GLU A 550 -22.48 16.70 16.69
CA GLU A 550 -22.45 15.93 17.93
C GLU A 550 -21.12 16.07 18.69
N GLN A 551 -20.01 16.28 17.97
CA GLN A 551 -18.67 16.41 18.56
C GLN A 551 -18.30 17.84 18.99
N GLY A 552 -19.24 18.78 18.98
CA GLY A 552 -19.03 20.14 19.52
C GLY A 552 -18.55 21.18 18.50
N PHE A 553 -18.63 20.90 17.20
CA PHE A 553 -18.35 21.86 16.13
C PHE A 553 -19.62 22.61 15.71
N GLY A 554 -20.14 23.42 16.65
CA GLY A 554 -21.46 24.05 16.53
C GLY A 554 -21.53 25.30 15.65
N ASN A 555 -20.41 26.01 15.43
CA ASN A 555 -20.42 27.25 14.63
C ASN A 555 -20.50 26.99 13.12
N GLY A 556 -20.08 25.80 12.67
CA GLY A 556 -20.28 25.39 11.29
C GLY A 556 -19.67 24.04 10.98
N GLN A 557 -20.23 23.40 9.96
CA GLN A 557 -19.73 22.18 9.37
C GLN A 557 -20.04 22.18 7.88
N ALA A 558 -19.22 21.50 7.11
CA ALA A 558 -19.41 21.27 5.70
C ALA A 558 -18.74 19.96 5.29
N VAL A 559 -19.16 19.44 4.14
CA VAL A 559 -18.67 18.17 3.59
C VAL A 559 -18.83 18.19 2.08
N ALA A 560 -17.93 17.51 1.39
CA ALA A 560 -18.03 17.23 -0.04
C ALA A 560 -17.32 15.91 -0.36
N ASP A 561 -17.83 15.16 -1.33
CA ASP A 561 -17.08 14.04 -1.88
C ASP A 561 -15.95 14.52 -2.82
N ILE A 562 -14.99 13.65 -3.13
CA ILE A 562 -13.81 14.04 -3.91
C ILE A 562 -14.16 14.41 -5.36
N GLU A 563 -15.26 13.88 -5.89
CA GLU A 563 -15.74 14.26 -7.22
C GLU A 563 -16.22 15.71 -7.22
N PHE A 564 -17.01 16.10 -6.21
CA PHE A 564 -17.47 17.47 -6.07
C PHE A 564 -16.29 18.44 -5.90
N ILE A 565 -15.33 18.07 -5.06
CA ILE A 565 -14.12 18.87 -4.81
C ILE A 565 -13.31 19.04 -6.09
N TRP A 566 -13.12 17.98 -6.86
CA TRP A 566 -12.45 18.08 -8.16
C TRP A 566 -13.17 19.01 -9.11
N LYS A 567 -14.50 18.94 -9.17
CA LYS A 567 -15.30 19.80 -10.06
C LYS A 567 -15.28 21.26 -9.63
N GLN A 568 -15.38 21.54 -8.33
CA GLN A 568 -15.64 22.87 -7.79
C GLN A 568 -14.41 23.61 -7.23
N TRP A 569 -13.39 22.89 -6.74
CA TRP A 569 -12.23 23.50 -6.07
C TRP A 569 -10.97 23.52 -6.94
N VAL A 570 -10.88 22.62 -7.93
CA VAL A 570 -9.78 22.59 -8.89
C VAL A 570 -10.19 23.43 -10.10
N ASN A 571 -9.37 24.42 -10.47
CA ASN A 571 -9.64 25.27 -11.62
C ASN A 571 -9.35 24.53 -12.95
N GLU A 572 -9.83 25.07 -14.06
CA GLU A 572 -9.70 24.41 -15.37
C GLU A 572 -8.24 24.28 -15.85
N ASP A 573 -7.41 25.30 -15.63
CA ASP A 573 -5.97 25.27 -15.99
C ASP A 573 -5.25 24.10 -15.29
N GLU A 574 -5.59 23.86 -14.03
CA GLU A 574 -4.99 22.81 -13.23
C GLU A 574 -5.56 21.43 -13.58
N LYS A 575 -6.84 21.34 -13.96
CA LYS A 575 -7.42 20.13 -14.55
C LYS A 575 -6.73 19.78 -15.87
N GLU A 576 -6.47 20.77 -16.73
CA GLU A 576 -5.76 20.60 -17.99
C GLU A 576 -4.31 20.16 -17.74
N ARG A 577 -3.61 20.81 -16.80
CA ARG A 577 -2.25 20.40 -16.40
C ARG A 577 -2.23 18.95 -15.95
N VAL A 578 -3.12 18.55 -15.05
CA VAL A 578 -3.20 17.18 -14.53
C VAL A 578 -3.58 16.17 -15.62
N ALA A 579 -4.49 16.53 -16.54
CA ALA A 579 -4.85 15.70 -17.68
C ALA A 579 -3.68 15.50 -18.67
N GLY A 580 -2.78 16.48 -18.76
CA GLY A 580 -1.57 16.40 -19.59
C GLY A 580 -0.46 15.50 -19.03
N LEU A 581 -0.51 15.10 -17.75
CA LEU A 581 0.53 14.26 -17.13
C LEU A 581 0.38 12.79 -17.51
N GLU A 582 -0.84 12.26 -17.45
CA GLU A 582 -1.15 10.87 -17.77
C GLU A 582 -2.55 10.77 -18.40
N MET A 583 -2.68 9.91 -19.41
CA MET A 583 -3.95 9.58 -20.01
C MET A 583 -4.81 8.78 -19.02
N LEU A 584 -6.04 9.23 -18.79
CA LEU A 584 -7.08 8.49 -18.09
C LEU A 584 -8.26 8.33 -19.05
N ASP A 585 -8.38 7.15 -19.63
CA ASP A 585 -9.40 6.75 -20.60
C ASP A 585 -10.75 6.47 -19.95
N GLU A 586 -10.77 5.93 -18.73
CA GLU A 586 -11.98 5.61 -17.97
C GLU A 586 -12.27 6.67 -16.89
N MET A 587 -12.72 7.85 -17.31
CA MET A 587 -13.07 8.96 -16.41
C MET A 587 -14.19 8.58 -15.43
N GLU A 588 -15.14 7.76 -15.87
CA GLU A 588 -16.28 7.30 -15.10
C GLU A 588 -15.86 6.42 -13.92
N GLU A 589 -14.80 5.62 -14.07
CA GLU A 589 -14.26 4.81 -12.97
C GLU A 589 -13.62 5.69 -11.89
N TRP A 590 -12.93 6.76 -12.32
CA TRP A 590 -12.37 7.73 -11.39
C TRP A 590 -13.47 8.51 -10.66
N GLU A 591 -14.51 8.96 -11.36
CA GLU A 591 -15.66 9.62 -10.73
C GLU A 591 -16.34 8.69 -9.72
N LEU A 592 -16.51 7.40 -10.07
CA LEU A 592 -17.05 6.40 -9.15
C LEU A 592 -16.19 6.27 -7.89
N LEU A 593 -14.87 6.15 -8.01
CA LEU A 593 -13.96 6.10 -6.87
C LEU A 593 -14.00 7.39 -6.04
N ALA A 594 -14.00 8.55 -6.70
CA ALA A 594 -13.96 9.86 -6.06
C ALA A 594 -15.21 10.13 -5.21
N ARG A 595 -16.38 9.64 -5.63
CA ARG A 595 -17.63 9.74 -4.84
C ARG A 595 -17.62 8.91 -3.55
N HIS A 596 -16.70 7.97 -3.40
CA HIS A 596 -16.58 7.07 -2.23
C HIS A 596 -15.59 7.55 -1.17
N TYR A 597 -15.03 8.74 -1.35
CA TYR A 597 -14.23 9.42 -0.34
C TYR A 597 -14.79 10.82 -0.16
N CYS A 598 -14.73 11.34 1.06
CA CYS A 598 -15.13 12.71 1.32
C CYS A 598 -14.11 13.46 2.16
N ILE A 599 -14.13 14.79 2.02
CA ILE A 599 -13.56 15.69 3.00
C ILE A 599 -14.70 16.32 3.76
N ALA A 600 -14.68 16.17 5.07
CA ALA A 600 -15.61 16.79 6.00
C ALA A 600 -14.81 17.73 6.91
N TRP A 601 -15.31 18.94 7.14
CA TRP A 601 -14.67 19.90 8.01
C TRP A 601 -15.69 20.62 8.86
N GLY A 602 -15.32 20.92 10.10
CA GLY A 602 -16.19 21.62 11.03
C GLY A 602 -15.37 22.41 12.03
N TRP A 603 -15.98 23.46 12.56
CA TRP A 603 -15.28 24.42 13.40
C TRP A 603 -16.16 24.92 14.52
N ARG A 604 -15.48 25.30 15.60
CA ARG A 604 -15.98 26.10 16.71
C ARG A 604 -15.09 27.33 16.80
N ASP A 605 -15.66 28.50 16.56
CA ASP A 605 -14.98 29.78 16.69
C ASP A 605 -15.34 30.45 18.02
N ARG A 606 -14.56 31.45 18.41
CA ARG A 606 -14.90 32.39 19.48
C ARG A 606 -15.43 33.67 18.86
N ASP A 607 -16.38 34.36 19.49
CA ASP A 607 -17.07 35.51 18.89
C ASP A 607 -16.11 36.66 18.48
N ASP A 608 -15.00 36.82 19.19
CA ASP A 608 -13.94 37.80 18.93
C ASP A 608 -12.76 37.24 18.10
N VAL A 609 -12.65 35.91 17.93
CA VAL A 609 -11.58 35.26 17.16
C VAL A 609 -12.18 34.25 16.17
N LEU A 610 -12.43 34.75 14.96
CA LEU A 610 -12.98 33.98 13.85
C LEU A 610 -11.89 33.25 13.06
N ALA A 611 -11.19 32.32 13.72
CA ALA A 611 -10.03 31.61 13.17
C ALA A 611 -10.38 30.79 11.91
N PHE A 612 -11.63 30.34 11.78
CA PHE A 612 -12.10 29.52 10.67
C PHE A 612 -13.01 30.28 9.68
N ALA A 613 -13.03 31.61 9.73
CA ALA A 613 -13.83 32.43 8.81
C ALA A 613 -13.58 32.09 7.33
N GLY A 614 -12.31 31.82 6.96
CA GLY A 614 -11.92 31.49 5.59
C GLY A 614 -12.48 30.18 5.03
N TRP A 615 -13.12 29.36 5.86
CA TRP A 615 -13.82 28.13 5.44
C TRP A 615 -15.28 28.37 5.04
N LYS A 616 -15.90 29.48 5.46
CA LYS A 616 -17.31 29.77 5.19
C LYS A 616 -17.62 29.96 3.70
N ASP A 617 -16.61 30.41 2.94
CA ASP A 617 -16.73 30.69 1.51
C ASP A 617 -16.37 29.48 0.63
N LEU A 618 -15.96 28.36 1.22
CA LEU A 618 -15.63 27.15 0.46
C LEU A 618 -16.91 26.45 0.02
N ALA A 619 -16.99 26.13 -1.27
CA ALA A 619 -18.10 25.39 -1.83
C ALA A 619 -18.21 24.02 -1.14
N ALA A 620 -19.40 23.71 -0.62
CA ALA A 620 -19.71 22.43 0.01
C ALA A 620 -20.86 21.75 -0.71
N GLN A 621 -20.89 20.43 -0.70
CA GLN A 621 -21.95 19.66 -1.34
C GLN A 621 -23.19 19.68 -0.45
N GLN A 622 -24.32 20.13 -1.01
CA GLN A 622 -25.58 20.26 -0.28
C GLN A 622 -26.39 18.98 -0.33
N GLY A 623 -26.35 18.21 0.76
CA GLY A 623 -27.20 17.03 0.96
C GLY A 623 -26.96 15.90 -0.05
N GLU A 624 -27.39 14.70 0.34
CA GLU A 624 -27.62 13.56 -0.53
C GLU A 624 -28.80 12.75 0.00
#